data_AF-A0A7C5JWI3-F1
#
_entry.id   AF-A0A7C5JWI3-F1
#
_cell.length_a   1.000
_cell.length_b   1.000
_cell.length_c   1.000
_cell.angle_alpha   90.00
_cell.angle_beta   90.00
_cell.angle_gamma   90.00
#
_symmetry.space_group_name_H-M   'P 1'
#
loop_
_entity.id
_entity.type
_entity.pdbx_description
1 polymer ?
#
loop_
_entity_poly.entity_id
_entity_poly.type
_entity_poly.pdbx_seq_one_letter_code
_entity_poly.pdbx_strand_id
1 'polypeptide(L)' 'MKESKEPLAKFQAKVNKDGRITIPRPILETFGLKQNDYVKVLI' A
#
# COMPACT_ATOMS: atom_id res chain seq x y z
N MET A 1 3.96 -16.47 19.59
CA MET A 1 4.32 -16.44 18.16
C MET A 1 3.90 -15.08 17.63
N LYS A 2 4.81 -14.24 17.13
CA LYS A 2 4.41 -12.98 16.46
C LYS A 2 3.68 -13.39 15.19
N GLU A 3 2.35 -13.24 15.16
CA GLU A 3 1.59 -13.34 13.92
C GLU A 3 2.10 -12.24 12.97
N SER A 4 2.98 -12.62 12.05
CA SER A 4 3.27 -11.82 10.88
C SER A 4 2.02 -11.83 10.02
N LYS A 5 1.11 -10.88 10.24
CA LYS A 5 -0.05 -10.71 9.36
C LYS A 5 0.48 -10.28 7.99
N GLU A 6 0.45 -11.21 7.04
CA GLU A 6 0.80 -10.95 5.65
C GLU A 6 -0.04 -9.77 5.10
N PRO A 7 0.57 -8.85 4.35
CA PRO A 7 -0.14 -7.72 3.78
C PRO A 7 -1.11 -8.18 2.69
N LEU A 8 -2.23 -7.47 2.54
CA LEU A 8 -3.22 -7.76 1.52
C LEU A 8 -2.68 -7.55 0.08
N ALA A 9 -1.66 -6.70 -0.07
CA ALA A 9 -0.99 -6.47 -1.34
C ALA A 9 0.51 -6.26 -1.13
N LYS A 10 1.32 -6.72 -2.09
CA LYS A 10 2.77 -6.54 -2.11
C LYS A 10 3.21 -6.10 -3.50
N PHE A 11 3.97 -5.00 -3.57
CA PHE A 11 4.43 -4.42 -4.83
C PHE A 11 5.75 -3.67 -4.62
N GLN A 12 6.49 -3.45 -5.69
CA GLN A 12 7.68 -2.58 -5.68
C GLN A 12 7.24 -1.13 -5.90
N ALA A 13 7.84 -0.21 -5.14
CA ALA A 13 7.60 1.22 -5.27
C ALA A 13 8.92 1.99 -5.18
N LYS A 14 8.98 3.12 -5.90
CA LYS A 14 10.08 4.08 -5.78
C LYS A 14 9.62 5.26 -4.92
N VAL A 15 10.45 5.65 -3.96
CA VAL A 15 10.25 6.87 -3.17
C VAL A 15 10.65 8.07 -4.03
N ASN A 16 9.76 9.05 -4.16
CA ASN A 16 10.07 10.28 -4.88
C ASN A 16 10.89 11.27 -4.02
N LYS A 17 11.28 12.42 -4.59
CA LYS A 17 12.10 13.42 -3.89
C LYS A 17 11.47 13.98 -2.61
N ASP A 18 10.14 13.91 -2.50
CA ASP A 18 9.36 14.42 -1.37
C ASP A 18 9.02 13.32 -0.36
N GLY A 19 9.60 12.12 -0.49
CA GLY A 19 9.30 10.99 0.39
C GLY A 19 7.96 10.30 0.12
N ARG A 20 7.29 10.60 -0.99
CA ARG A 20 6.00 10.01 -1.35
C ARG A 20 6.16 8.69 -2.11
N ILE A 21 5.22 7.79 -1.89
CA ILE A 21 5.02 6.56 -2.67
C ILE A 21 3.64 6.57 -3.33
N THR A 22 3.53 5.89 -4.47
CA THR A 22 2.25 5.73 -5.18
C THR A 22 1.81 4.28 -5.10
N ILE A 23 0.58 4.04 -4.63
CA ILE A 23 -0.05 2.72 -4.72
C ILE A 23 -0.50 2.52 -6.19
N PRO A 24 -0.08 1.45 -6.88
CA PRO A 24 -0.50 1.16 -8.24
C PRO A 24 -2.03 1.11 -8.41
N ARG A 25 -2.52 1.69 -9.50
CA ARG A 25 -3.96 1.74 -9.83
C ARG A 25 -4.67 0.37 -9.76
N PRO A 26 -4.08 -0.75 -10.24
CA PRO A 26 -4.73 -2.06 -10.12
C PRO A 26 -5.01 -2.48 -8.68
N ILE A 27 -4.15 -2.09 -7.73
CA ILE A 27 -4.34 -2.39 -6.31
C ILE A 27 -5.47 -1.53 -5.74
N LEU A 28 -5.50 -0.24 -6.09
CA LEU A 28 -6.60 0.66 -5.69
C LEU A 28 -7.95 0.12 -6.15
N GLU A 29 -8.05 -0.31 -7.42
CA GLU A 29 -9.28 -0.84 -8.00
C GLU A 29 -9.67 -2.19 -7.40
N THR A 30 -8.71 -3.09 -7.21
CA THR A 30 -8.94 -4.43 -6.63
C THR A 30 -9.50 -4.36 -5.21
N PHE A 31 -8.98 -3.43 -4.40
CA PHE A 31 -9.41 -3.25 -3.01
C PHE A 31 -10.47 -2.15 -2.84
N GLY A 32 -10.90 -1.51 -3.94
CA GLY A 32 -11.89 -0.44 -3.90
C GLY A 32 -11.47 0.78 -3.05
N LEU A 33 -10.16 1.04 -2.95
CA LEU A 33 -9.61 2.11 -2.11
C LEU A 33 -9.96 3.48 -2.69
N LYS A 34 -10.47 4.36 -1.84
CA LYS A 34 -10.90 5.72 -2.16
C LYS A 34 -10.07 6.75 -1.41
N GLN A 35 -10.22 8.00 -1.83
CA GLN A 35 -9.65 9.12 -1.11
C GLN A 35 -10.19 9.14 0.33
N ASN A 36 -9.28 9.35 1.29
CA ASN A 36 -9.52 9.34 2.74
C ASN A 36 -9.68 7.97 3.40
N ASP A 37 -9.52 6.86 2.66
CA ASP A 37 -9.42 5.55 3.30
C ASP A 37 -8.11 5.39 4.08
N TYR A 38 -8.19 4.71 5.22
CA TYR A 38 -7.04 4.38 6.04
C TYR A 38 -6.43 3.06 5.59
N VAL A 39 -5.10 3.05 5.41
CA VAL A 39 -4.32 1.84 5.10
C VAL A 39 -3.14 1.72 6.04
N LYS A 40 -2.72 0.49 6.31
CA LYS A 40 -1.47 0.19 7.01
C LYS A 40 -0.43 -0.28 6.00
N VAL A 41 0.72 0.40 5.97
CA VAL A 41 1.82 0.08 5.06
C VAL A 41 2.96 -0.54 5.86
N LEU A 42 3.57 -1.58 5.31
CA LEU A 42 4.81 -2.20 5.79
C LEU A 42 5.88 -1.91 4.72
N ILE A 43 6.97 -1.24 5.10
CA ILE A 43 8.09 -0.87 4.22
C ILE A 43 9.34 -1.62 4.66
#